data_AF-H6NQP5-F1
#
_entry.id   AF-H6NQP5-F1
#
_cell.length_a   1.000
_cell.length_b   1.000
_cell.length_c   1.000
_cell.angle_alpha   90.00
_cell.angle_beta   90.00
_cell.angle_gamma   90.00
#
_symmetry.space_group_name_H-M   'P 1'
#
loop_
_entity.id
_entity.type
_entity.pdbx_description
1 polymer ?
#
loop_
_entity_poly.entity_id
_entity_poly.type
_entity_poly.pdbx_seq_one_letter_code
_entity_poly.pdbx_strand_id
1 'polypeptide(L)'
;MSKHLLVINQRQMAWLVGSLLTGGGLMSVQHELVRITKMDAWFSYILPTLYVLFIAFVFAQLSRRFPQLNLFEITMKMFGRMAGTLVNLVLILHIWLILMRDLRALGKFINTMLLPNTPEEILVMLLMLILMFYGRTSVEVLARVNDLFFPLFFIVIALLPLLLSNELNKELIQPVLVSGPIKMLYSNLLSFGWYGDTLVAGAFLHTVWNARQVQAAIRHGAIMATTLLSLFIFMVLVVLGPVMPANMIYPNYSLVQHVHITDFLDRVDLPILSIWFPVLVCKLLMIYLAFLTGLASLLRERDYTFINSPVSLVLLLTSMLAFKSTTEVHAFGNYSSPVIILAYQPLLLAALLIGMRRFPKKSAGEQASGGSDDSSNGGSGSASPRRSGAASGGGGGGSPGARIQRRFQALSYGHLVLMSNVLLLLCVLFVGAGVFFAKSFAMLGAVGALGYTVCLLLALLTSHFEMNRADQHGG
;
A
#
# COMPACT_ATOMS: atom_id res chain seq x y z
N MET A 1 -22.49 21.17 6.82
CA MET A 1 -21.59 22.31 6.56
C MET A 1 -20.51 21.83 5.60
N SER A 2 -20.39 22.52 4.45
CA SER A 2 -19.44 22.34 3.33
C SER A 2 -19.38 20.99 2.59
N LYS A 3 -20.04 20.95 1.42
CA LYS A 3 -19.78 20.01 0.33
C LYS A 3 -18.45 20.37 -0.35
N HIS A 4 -17.39 19.62 -0.07
CA HIS A 4 -16.27 19.46 -1.01
C HIS A 4 -16.03 17.95 -1.19
N LEU A 5 -16.57 17.41 -2.28
CA LEU A 5 -16.58 15.97 -2.62
C LEU A 5 -15.28 15.49 -3.28
N LEU A 6 -14.17 16.20 -3.07
CA LEU A 6 -12.85 15.81 -3.56
C LEU A 6 -11.84 16.16 -2.48
N VAL A 7 -11.41 15.14 -1.76
CA VAL A 7 -10.67 15.31 -0.50
C VAL A 7 -9.21 14.87 -0.66
N ILE A 8 -8.92 13.92 -1.57
CA ILE A 8 -7.58 13.33 -1.71
C ILE A 8 -7.18 13.21 -3.18
N ASN A 9 -5.96 13.66 -3.50
CA ASN A 9 -5.35 13.51 -4.82
C ASN A 9 -4.90 12.05 -5.05
N GLN A 10 -4.95 11.56 -6.29
CA GLN A 10 -4.47 10.22 -6.68
C GLN A 10 -3.05 9.90 -6.18
N ARG A 11 -2.14 10.88 -6.16
CA ARG A 11 -0.78 10.71 -5.63
C ARG A 11 -0.80 10.42 -4.13
N GLN A 12 -1.59 11.18 -3.37
CA GLN A 12 -1.73 10.99 -1.93
C GLN A 12 -2.36 9.63 -1.60
N MET A 13 -3.33 9.19 -2.41
CA MET A 13 -3.91 7.85 -2.29
C MET A 13 -2.87 6.76 -2.59
N ALA A 14 -2.02 6.95 -3.61
CA ALA A 14 -0.94 6.02 -3.93
C ALA A 14 0.06 5.90 -2.77
N TRP A 15 0.45 7.03 -2.16
CA TRP A 15 1.29 7.02 -0.98
C TRP A 15 0.63 6.36 0.23
N LEU A 16 -0.67 6.56 0.45
CA LEU A 16 -1.38 5.91 1.56
C LEU A 16 -1.40 4.39 1.39
N VAL A 17 -1.68 3.91 0.17
CA VAL A 17 -1.60 2.48 -0.16
C VAL A 17 -0.16 1.96 -0.02
N GLY A 18 0.83 2.74 -0.44
CA GLY A 18 2.25 2.46 -0.22
C GLY A 18 2.55 2.24 1.26
N SER A 19 2.17 3.19 2.12
CA SER A 19 2.36 3.13 3.58
C SER A 19 1.63 1.95 4.22
N LEU A 20 0.41 1.68 3.78
CA LEU A 20 -0.41 0.56 4.23
C LEU A 20 0.30 -0.78 4.00
N LEU A 21 0.96 -0.93 2.84
CA LEU A 21 1.65 -2.16 2.46
C LEU A 21 3.06 -2.25 3.07
N THR A 22 3.84 -1.18 3.06
CA THR A 22 5.21 -1.20 3.57
C THR A 22 5.26 -1.25 5.10
N GLY A 23 4.39 -0.50 5.79
CA GLY A 23 4.45 -0.36 7.25
C GLY A 23 4.46 -1.68 8.00
N GLY A 24 3.44 -2.53 7.76
CA GLY A 24 3.33 -3.83 8.45
C GLY A 24 4.32 -4.89 7.96
N GLY A 25 4.58 -4.93 6.65
CA GLY A 25 5.48 -5.92 6.06
C GLY A 25 6.92 -5.83 6.59
N LEU A 26 7.40 -4.62 6.87
CA LEU A 26 8.75 -4.39 7.43
C LEU A 26 8.92 -4.90 8.87
N MET A 27 7.86 -4.98 9.68
CA MET A 27 8.01 -5.39 11.09
C MET A 27 8.16 -6.89 11.27
N SER A 28 7.43 -7.69 10.48
CA SER A 28 7.10 -9.06 10.88
C SER A 28 7.43 -10.10 9.84
N VAL A 29 6.98 -9.92 8.59
CA VAL A 29 6.95 -11.05 7.65
C VAL A 29 8.35 -11.44 7.18
N GLN A 30 9.29 -10.48 7.16
CA GLN A 30 10.57 -10.67 6.50
C GLN A 30 11.43 -11.80 7.07
N HIS A 31 11.55 -11.92 8.40
CA HIS A 31 12.33 -13.01 9.00
C HIS A 31 11.78 -14.39 8.61
N GLU A 32 10.46 -14.53 8.53
CA GLU A 32 9.79 -15.77 8.12
C GLU A 32 10.01 -16.06 6.63
N LEU A 33 9.93 -15.03 5.77
CA LEU A 33 10.25 -15.18 4.34
C LEU A 33 11.69 -15.67 4.13
N VAL A 34 12.65 -15.10 4.87
CA VAL A 34 14.05 -15.54 4.85
C VAL A 34 14.18 -16.95 5.42
N ARG A 35 13.47 -17.31 6.49
CA ARG A 35 13.51 -18.66 7.06
C ARG A 35 13.11 -19.74 6.05
N ILE A 36 12.12 -19.45 5.21
CA ILE A 36 11.57 -20.40 4.23
C ILE A 36 12.41 -20.45 2.94
N THR A 37 12.75 -19.28 2.39
CA THR A 37 13.34 -19.14 1.05
C THR A 37 14.78 -18.64 1.04
N LYS A 38 15.39 -18.44 2.21
CA LYS A 38 16.80 -18.01 2.35
C LYS A 38 17.09 -16.79 1.46
N MET A 39 18.04 -16.93 0.54
CA MET A 39 18.48 -15.87 -0.39
C MET A 39 17.41 -15.45 -1.41
N ASP A 40 16.34 -16.22 -1.56
CA ASP A 40 15.28 -15.96 -2.55
C ASP A 40 14.10 -15.20 -1.94
N ALA A 41 14.20 -14.75 -0.68
CA ALA A 41 13.09 -14.12 0.02
C ALA A 41 12.60 -12.82 -0.62
N TRP A 42 13.47 -12.10 -1.32
CA TRP A 42 13.15 -10.85 -2.01
C TRP A 42 12.19 -10.99 -3.20
N PHE A 43 11.90 -12.21 -3.67
CA PHE A 43 10.87 -12.47 -4.67
C PHE A 43 9.48 -12.77 -4.08
N SER A 44 9.35 -12.75 -2.74
CA SER A 44 8.14 -13.22 -2.03
C SER A 44 6.94 -12.26 -2.07
N TYR A 45 7.02 -11.18 -2.83
CA TYR A 45 5.98 -10.15 -2.90
C TYR A 45 5.27 -10.08 -4.27
N ILE A 46 5.72 -10.84 -5.26
CA ILE A 46 5.21 -10.71 -6.63
C ILE A 46 3.75 -11.17 -6.78
N LEU A 47 3.37 -12.32 -6.22
CA LEU A 47 1.99 -12.82 -6.30
C LEU A 47 1.00 -11.98 -5.46
N PRO A 48 1.33 -11.57 -4.23
CA PRO A 48 0.50 -10.63 -3.48
C PRO A 48 0.28 -9.30 -4.21
N THR A 49 1.26 -8.82 -4.97
CA THR A 49 1.11 -7.60 -5.78
C THR A 49 0.06 -7.78 -6.86
N LEU A 50 0.06 -8.92 -7.56
CA LEU A 50 -0.99 -9.24 -8.54
C LEU A 50 -2.38 -9.28 -7.89
N TYR A 51 -2.47 -9.77 -6.66
CA TYR A 51 -3.72 -9.75 -5.90
C TYR A 51 -4.21 -8.33 -5.59
N VAL A 52 -3.31 -7.42 -5.22
CA VAL A 52 -3.66 -6.01 -5.03
C VAL A 52 -4.06 -5.33 -6.33
N LEU A 53 -3.43 -5.67 -7.46
CA LEU A 53 -3.86 -5.20 -8.78
C LEU A 53 -5.29 -5.65 -9.11
N PHE A 54 -5.67 -6.87 -8.73
CA PHE A 54 -7.04 -7.36 -8.85
C PHE A 54 -8.01 -6.57 -7.96
N ILE A 55 -7.65 -6.30 -6.70
CA ILE A 55 -8.43 -5.42 -5.80
C ILE A 55 -8.60 -4.03 -6.42
N ALA A 56 -7.53 -3.43 -6.95
CA ALA A 56 -7.56 -2.13 -7.59
C ALA A 56 -8.52 -2.09 -8.79
N PHE A 57 -8.53 -3.15 -9.61
CA PHE A 57 -9.48 -3.29 -10.71
C PHE A 57 -10.93 -3.36 -10.20
N VAL A 58 -11.20 -4.18 -9.18
CA VAL A 58 -12.54 -4.30 -8.59
C VAL A 58 -13.00 -2.95 -8.05
N PHE A 59 -12.16 -2.26 -7.27
CA PHE A 59 -12.45 -0.95 -6.70
C PHE A 59 -12.70 0.12 -7.77
N ALA A 60 -11.98 0.09 -8.89
CA ALA A 60 -12.26 0.95 -10.02
C ALA A 60 -13.65 0.68 -10.63
N GLN A 61 -14.05 -0.59 -10.76
CA GLN A 61 -15.40 -0.93 -11.24
C GLN A 61 -16.50 -0.48 -10.26
N LEU A 62 -16.24 -0.60 -8.95
CA LEU A 62 -17.15 -0.13 -7.90
C LEU A 62 -17.31 1.40 -7.97
N SER A 63 -16.19 2.14 -7.93
CA SER A 63 -16.17 3.61 -7.98
C SER A 63 -16.87 4.15 -9.23
N ARG A 64 -16.75 3.46 -10.38
CA ARG A 64 -17.44 3.84 -11.62
C ARG A 64 -18.96 3.68 -11.56
N ARG A 65 -19.46 2.64 -10.91
CA ARG A 65 -20.90 2.33 -10.83
C ARG A 65 -21.59 3.00 -9.65
N PHE A 66 -20.86 3.17 -8.55
CA PHE A 66 -21.33 3.70 -7.28
C PHE A 66 -20.47 4.90 -6.87
N PRO A 67 -20.54 6.02 -7.61
CA PRO A 67 -19.80 7.21 -7.24
C PRO A 67 -20.26 7.71 -5.87
N GLN A 68 -19.33 8.28 -5.10
CA GLN A 68 -19.57 8.87 -3.77
C GLN A 68 -20.00 7.89 -2.66
N LEU A 69 -20.02 6.58 -2.92
CA LEU A 69 -20.29 5.57 -1.89
C LEU A 69 -19.00 4.89 -1.44
N ASN A 70 -18.89 4.61 -0.14
CA ASN A 70 -17.80 3.78 0.39
C ASN A 70 -18.13 2.28 0.25
N LEU A 71 -17.13 1.41 0.47
CA LEU A 71 -17.32 -0.05 0.34
C LEU A 71 -18.48 -0.59 1.19
N PHE A 72 -18.67 -0.08 2.41
CA PHE A 72 -19.72 -0.53 3.34
C PHE A 72 -21.13 -0.10 2.90
N GLU A 73 -21.26 1.06 2.26
CA GLU A 73 -22.51 1.51 1.67
C GLU A 73 -22.83 0.75 0.38
N ILE A 74 -21.80 0.44 -0.41
CA ILE A 74 -21.94 -0.33 -1.64
C ILE A 74 -22.45 -1.75 -1.34
N THR A 75 -21.87 -2.44 -0.35
CA THR A 75 -22.33 -3.78 0.08
C THR A 75 -23.78 -3.75 0.57
N MET A 76 -24.17 -2.75 1.37
CA MET A 76 -25.56 -2.56 1.81
C MET A 76 -26.52 -2.33 0.65
N LYS A 77 -26.13 -1.50 -0.32
CA LYS A 77 -26.95 -1.21 -1.51
C LYS A 77 -27.08 -2.41 -2.44
N MET A 78 -26.03 -3.21 -2.57
CA MET A 78 -25.97 -4.33 -3.51
C MET A 78 -26.64 -5.61 -2.98
N PHE A 79 -26.42 -5.94 -1.71
CA PHE A 79 -26.91 -7.18 -1.11
C PHE A 79 -28.19 -6.97 -0.27
N GLY A 80 -28.64 -5.73 -0.13
CA GLY A 80 -29.79 -5.36 0.71
C GLY A 80 -29.45 -5.35 2.19
N ARG A 81 -30.45 -5.07 3.02
CA ARG A 81 -30.25 -4.80 4.46
C ARG A 81 -29.68 -5.98 5.23
N MET A 82 -30.20 -7.19 5.05
CA MET A 82 -29.78 -8.36 5.85
C MET A 82 -28.39 -8.87 5.44
N ALA A 83 -28.24 -9.29 4.18
CA ALA A 83 -26.97 -9.83 3.68
C ALA A 83 -25.86 -8.76 3.64
N GLY A 84 -26.18 -7.51 3.32
CA GLY A 84 -25.22 -6.40 3.39
C GLY A 84 -24.73 -6.12 4.80
N THR A 85 -25.61 -6.23 5.82
CA THR A 85 -25.21 -6.11 7.23
C THR A 85 -24.23 -7.21 7.63
N LEU A 86 -24.51 -8.46 7.25
CA LEU A 86 -23.62 -9.58 7.56
C LEU A 86 -22.23 -9.40 6.91
N VAL A 87 -22.20 -8.99 5.63
CA VAL A 87 -20.95 -8.69 4.92
C VAL A 87 -20.17 -7.56 5.59
N ASN A 88 -20.85 -6.49 5.99
CA ASN A 88 -20.19 -5.38 6.69
C ASN A 88 -19.67 -5.79 8.05
N LEU A 89 -20.37 -6.64 8.79
CA LEU A 89 -19.91 -7.15 10.08
C LEU A 89 -18.62 -7.96 9.91
N VAL A 90 -18.53 -8.81 8.88
CA VAL A 90 -17.29 -9.55 8.56
C VAL A 90 -16.15 -8.60 8.18
N LEU A 91 -16.42 -7.57 7.37
CA LEU A 91 -15.43 -6.55 7.00
C LEU A 91 -14.92 -5.77 8.21
N ILE A 92 -15.84 -5.30 9.07
CA ILE A 92 -15.52 -4.55 10.29
C ILE A 92 -14.70 -5.42 11.25
N LEU A 93 -15.09 -6.70 11.43
CA LEU A 93 -14.34 -7.65 12.24
C LEU A 93 -12.93 -7.90 11.70
N HIS A 94 -12.77 -7.99 10.38
CA HIS A 94 -11.45 -8.14 9.77
C HIS A 94 -10.57 -6.91 10.02
N ILE A 95 -11.11 -5.70 9.82
CA ILE A 95 -10.39 -4.44 10.09
C ILE A 95 -10.03 -4.34 11.59
N TRP A 96 -10.90 -4.79 12.48
CA TRP A 96 -10.60 -4.90 13.92
C TRP A 96 -9.38 -5.80 14.18
N LEU A 97 -9.34 -6.99 13.58
CA LEU A 97 -8.21 -7.92 13.74
C LEU A 97 -6.90 -7.32 13.21
N ILE A 98 -6.94 -6.61 12.08
CA ILE A 98 -5.79 -5.88 11.55
C ILE A 98 -5.32 -4.82 12.57
N LEU A 99 -6.24 -4.02 13.13
CA LEU A 99 -5.90 -3.01 14.14
C LEU A 99 -5.23 -3.63 15.36
N MET A 100 -5.78 -4.71 15.91
CA MET A 100 -5.21 -5.41 17.06
C MET A 100 -3.80 -5.91 16.76
N ARG A 101 -3.62 -6.57 15.60
CA ARG A 101 -2.33 -7.11 15.15
C ARG A 101 -1.29 -6.00 15.04
N ASP A 102 -1.58 -4.93 14.29
CA ASP A 102 -0.60 -3.90 13.98
C ASP A 102 -0.27 -3.03 15.19
N LEU A 103 -1.28 -2.72 16.03
CA LEU A 103 -1.07 -1.95 17.24
C LEU A 103 -0.20 -2.70 18.25
N ARG A 104 -0.45 -4.01 18.44
CA ARG A 104 0.39 -4.85 19.31
C ARG A 104 1.77 -5.10 18.71
N ALA A 105 1.89 -5.30 17.40
CA ALA A 105 3.19 -5.45 16.74
C ALA A 105 4.06 -4.21 16.96
N LEU A 106 3.48 -3.01 16.80
CA LEU A 106 4.19 -1.76 17.02
C LEU A 106 4.57 -1.55 18.49
N GLY A 107 3.62 -1.78 19.41
CA GLY A 107 3.90 -1.68 20.85
C GLY A 107 5.02 -2.63 21.31
N LYS A 108 4.99 -3.89 20.86
CA LYS A 108 6.03 -4.89 21.13
C LYS A 108 7.37 -4.51 20.49
N PHE A 109 7.38 -3.95 19.28
CA PHE A 109 8.61 -3.48 18.64
C PHE A 109 9.26 -2.35 19.45
N ILE A 110 8.50 -1.32 19.81
CA ILE A 110 9.02 -0.18 20.59
C ILE A 110 9.52 -0.68 21.95
N ASN A 111 8.77 -1.52 22.65
CA ASN A 111 9.20 -2.10 23.92
C ASN A 111 10.49 -2.92 23.74
N THR A 112 10.56 -3.82 22.77
CA THR A 112 11.71 -4.74 22.64
C THR A 112 12.98 -4.03 22.17
N MET A 113 12.87 -3.06 21.25
CA MET A 113 14.02 -2.50 20.54
C MET A 113 14.43 -1.10 20.99
N LEU A 114 13.50 -0.30 21.54
CA LEU A 114 13.75 1.10 21.85
C LEU A 114 13.61 1.41 23.33
N LEU A 115 12.52 0.98 23.96
CA LEU A 115 12.16 1.31 25.34
C LEU A 115 11.87 0.02 26.15
N PRO A 116 12.89 -0.81 26.44
CA PRO A 116 12.71 -2.08 27.15
C PRO A 116 12.25 -1.91 28.60
N ASN A 117 12.57 -0.76 29.20
CA ASN A 117 12.18 -0.45 30.58
C ASN A 117 10.75 0.11 30.69
N THR A 118 10.06 0.37 29.56
CA THR A 118 8.71 0.93 29.56
C THR A 118 7.68 -0.18 29.34
N PRO A 119 6.68 -0.35 30.23
CA PRO A 119 5.61 -1.31 30.04
C PRO A 119 4.91 -1.15 28.68
N GLU A 120 4.65 -2.26 28.00
CA GLU A 120 4.05 -2.27 26.66
C GLU A 120 2.64 -1.65 26.64
N GLU A 121 1.93 -1.76 27.76
CA GLU A 121 0.58 -1.26 27.94
C GLU A 121 0.54 0.26 27.82
N ILE A 122 1.56 0.94 28.36
CA ILE A 122 1.71 2.39 28.28
C ILE A 122 1.97 2.81 26.83
N LEU A 123 2.82 2.08 26.11
CA LEU A 123 3.14 2.37 24.71
C LEU A 123 1.90 2.23 23.81
N VAL A 124 1.14 1.16 23.99
CA VAL A 124 -0.11 0.94 23.24
C VAL A 124 -1.17 1.96 23.64
N MET A 125 -1.26 2.37 24.91
CA MET A 125 -2.16 3.44 25.35
C MET A 125 -1.82 4.77 24.67
N LEU A 126 -0.53 5.12 24.57
CA LEU A 126 -0.09 6.33 23.88
C LEU A 126 -0.43 6.29 22.38
N LEU A 127 -0.20 5.15 21.72
CA LEU A 127 -0.60 4.94 20.32
C LEU A 127 -2.12 5.09 20.15
N MET A 128 -2.91 4.52 21.06
CA MET A 128 -4.37 4.68 21.03
C MET A 128 -4.83 6.12 21.24
N LEU A 129 -4.14 6.88 22.09
CA LEU A 129 -4.45 8.30 22.28
C LEU A 129 -4.22 9.10 21.00
N ILE A 130 -3.16 8.78 20.24
CA ILE A 130 -2.93 9.35 18.91
C ILE A 130 -4.07 8.97 17.95
N LEU A 131 -4.48 7.70 17.90
CA LEU A 131 -5.59 7.25 17.05
C LEU A 131 -6.90 7.95 17.43
N MET A 132 -7.22 8.03 18.72
CA MET A 132 -8.42 8.71 19.24
C MET A 132 -8.41 10.21 18.89
N PHE A 133 -7.26 10.89 19.00
CA PHE A 133 -7.14 12.30 18.63
C PHE A 133 -7.41 12.51 17.14
N TYR A 134 -6.76 11.72 16.28
CA TYR A 134 -6.96 11.78 14.84
C TYR A 134 -8.33 11.25 14.38
N GLY A 135 -9.01 10.43 15.17
CA GLY A 135 -10.35 9.95 14.90
C GLY A 135 -11.43 11.04 14.84
N ARG A 136 -11.08 12.29 15.18
CA ARG A 136 -11.92 13.47 14.97
C ARG A 136 -11.63 14.21 13.65
N THR A 137 -10.64 13.75 12.90
CA THR A 137 -10.18 14.38 11.65
C THR A 137 -10.63 13.58 10.43
N SER A 138 -10.50 14.19 9.27
CA SER A 138 -10.79 13.56 7.98
C SER A 138 -9.55 12.85 7.41
N VAL A 139 -9.78 11.89 6.51
CA VAL A 139 -8.71 11.21 5.78
C VAL A 139 -7.81 12.18 4.98
N GLU A 140 -8.26 13.40 4.69
CA GLU A 140 -7.43 14.46 4.09
C GLU A 140 -6.19 14.81 4.90
N VAL A 141 -6.36 14.96 6.22
CA VAL A 141 -5.28 15.36 7.12
C VAL A 141 -4.24 14.26 7.15
N LEU A 142 -4.70 13.02 7.24
CA LEU A 142 -3.87 11.83 7.14
C LEU A 142 -3.11 11.78 5.80
N ALA A 143 -3.80 12.04 4.68
CA ALA A 143 -3.21 12.06 3.36
C ALA A 143 -2.09 13.09 3.22
N ARG A 144 -2.25 14.29 3.80
CA ARG A 144 -1.23 15.36 3.80
C ARG A 144 -0.01 14.99 4.64
N VAL A 145 -0.21 14.42 5.84
CA VAL A 145 0.89 13.94 6.68
C VAL A 145 1.66 12.83 5.96
N ASN A 146 0.94 11.91 5.32
CA ASN A 146 1.56 10.82 4.59
C ASN A 146 2.30 11.28 3.32
N ASP A 147 1.81 12.31 2.62
CA ASP A 147 2.51 12.94 1.46
C ASP A 147 3.84 13.59 1.88
N LEU A 148 4.03 13.89 3.17
CA LEU A 148 5.31 14.37 3.70
C LEU A 148 6.27 13.20 4.03
N PHE A 149 5.82 12.23 4.82
CA PHE A 149 6.72 11.20 5.36
C PHE A 149 7.00 10.05 4.39
N PHE A 150 6.03 9.64 3.58
CA PHE A 150 6.21 8.48 2.71
C PHE A 150 7.25 8.71 1.59
N PRO A 151 7.30 9.88 0.92
CA PRO A 151 8.37 10.15 -0.05
C PRO A 151 9.77 10.19 0.59
N LEU A 152 9.89 10.75 1.81
CA LEU A 152 11.15 10.71 2.56
C LEU A 152 11.55 9.27 2.85
N PHE A 153 10.60 8.44 3.30
CA PHE A 153 10.83 7.02 3.54
C PHE A 153 11.24 6.25 2.27
N PHE A 154 10.59 6.53 1.14
CA PHE A 154 10.97 5.99 -0.16
C PHE A 154 12.42 6.32 -0.51
N ILE A 155 12.83 7.59 -0.35
CA ILE A 155 14.19 8.05 -0.63
C ILE A 155 15.20 7.34 0.27
N VAL A 156 14.93 7.24 1.57
CA VAL A 156 15.83 6.55 2.52
C VAL A 156 16.06 5.10 2.11
N ILE A 157 15.00 4.35 1.79
CA ILE A 157 15.13 2.96 1.34
C ILE A 157 15.87 2.89 0.00
N ALA A 158 15.55 3.77 -0.95
CA ALA A 158 16.22 3.81 -2.25
C ALA A 158 17.73 4.12 -2.14
N LEU A 159 18.14 4.83 -1.08
CA LEU A 159 19.54 5.13 -0.78
C LEU A 159 20.26 4.04 0.02
N LEU A 160 19.57 3.04 0.57
CA LEU A 160 20.22 1.92 1.30
C LEU A 160 21.39 1.26 0.55
N PRO A 161 21.32 0.95 -0.76
CA PRO A 161 22.48 0.42 -1.50
C PRO A 161 23.74 1.28 -1.38
N LEU A 162 23.56 2.61 -1.35
CA LEU A 162 24.65 3.57 -1.24
C LEU A 162 25.13 3.68 0.21
N LEU A 163 24.20 3.71 1.17
CA LEU A 163 24.50 3.82 2.60
C LEU A 163 25.24 2.59 3.14
N LEU A 164 24.95 1.40 2.61
CA LEU A 164 25.58 0.15 3.03
C LEU A 164 26.63 -0.36 2.04
N SER A 165 27.13 0.47 1.13
CA SER A 165 28.03 0.01 0.06
C SER A 165 29.29 -0.69 0.57
N ASN A 166 29.77 -0.31 1.76
CA ASN A 166 30.96 -0.87 2.40
C ASN A 166 30.70 -2.22 3.09
N GLU A 167 29.43 -2.50 3.45
CA GLU A 167 29.01 -3.72 4.18
C GLU A 167 28.52 -4.81 3.22
N LEU A 168 28.47 -4.55 1.91
CA LEU A 168 27.96 -5.51 0.93
C LEU A 168 28.91 -6.69 0.73
N ASN A 169 28.46 -7.89 1.09
CA ASN A 169 29.18 -9.11 0.74
C ASN A 169 28.74 -9.62 -0.64
N LYS A 170 29.62 -9.46 -1.63
CA LYS A 170 29.36 -9.86 -3.03
C LYS A 170 29.17 -11.36 -3.21
N GLU A 171 29.75 -12.18 -2.33
CA GLU A 171 29.61 -13.65 -2.40
C GLU A 171 28.17 -14.08 -2.10
N LEU A 172 27.46 -13.33 -1.26
CA LEU A 172 26.06 -13.57 -0.93
C LEU A 172 25.11 -13.19 -2.07
N ILE A 173 25.55 -12.50 -3.12
CA ILE A 173 24.69 -12.22 -4.27
C ILE A 173 24.31 -13.52 -4.99
N GLN A 174 25.07 -14.61 -4.81
CA GLN A 174 24.78 -15.93 -5.36
C GLN A 174 24.82 -17.01 -4.26
N PRO A 175 24.06 -18.10 -4.42
CA PRO A 175 23.17 -18.42 -5.53
C PRO A 175 21.75 -17.83 -5.37
N VAL A 176 21.05 -17.62 -6.49
CA VAL A 176 19.71 -17.00 -6.54
C VAL A 176 18.71 -17.95 -7.22
N LEU A 177 17.48 -17.95 -6.73
CA LEU A 177 16.33 -18.78 -7.13
C LEU A 177 16.53 -20.30 -6.93
N VAL A 178 17.30 -20.72 -5.93
CA VAL A 178 17.61 -22.16 -5.70
C VAL A 178 16.60 -22.86 -4.77
N SER A 179 15.78 -22.11 -4.04
CA SER A 179 14.85 -22.63 -3.02
C SER A 179 13.79 -23.60 -3.55
N GLY A 180 13.53 -23.55 -4.86
CA GLY A 180 12.52 -24.37 -5.53
C GLY A 180 11.10 -23.80 -5.45
N PRO A 181 10.20 -24.26 -6.34
CA PRO A 181 8.92 -23.60 -6.61
C PRO A 181 7.94 -23.65 -5.46
N ILE A 182 7.93 -24.75 -4.69
CA ILE A 182 7.00 -24.93 -3.55
C ILE A 182 7.30 -23.92 -2.44
N LYS A 183 8.59 -23.75 -2.09
CA LYS A 183 8.98 -22.80 -1.04
C LYS A 183 8.72 -21.35 -1.47
N MET A 184 8.99 -21.04 -2.74
CA MET A 184 8.70 -19.72 -3.32
C MET A 184 7.19 -19.40 -3.34
N LEU A 185 6.35 -20.38 -3.68
CA LEU A 185 4.90 -20.21 -3.64
C LEU A 185 4.42 -20.01 -2.20
N TYR A 186 4.94 -20.80 -1.25
CA TYR A 186 4.58 -20.69 0.15
C TYR A 186 4.99 -19.34 0.75
N SER A 187 6.20 -18.83 0.47
CA SER A 187 6.63 -17.51 0.94
C SER A 187 5.75 -16.39 0.38
N ASN A 188 5.40 -16.46 -0.91
CA ASN A 188 4.44 -15.55 -1.51
C ASN A 188 3.06 -15.64 -0.83
N LEU A 189 2.62 -16.83 -0.44
CA LEU A 189 1.33 -17.05 0.23
C LEU A 189 1.28 -16.32 1.59
N LEU A 190 2.36 -16.36 2.37
CA LEU A 190 2.42 -15.65 3.66
C LEU A 190 2.34 -14.13 3.49
N SER A 191 2.91 -13.60 2.42
CA SER A 191 2.85 -12.16 2.13
C SER A 191 1.42 -11.66 1.81
N PHE A 192 0.47 -12.53 1.44
CA PHE A 192 -0.94 -12.13 1.27
C PHE A 192 -1.55 -11.59 2.56
N GLY A 193 -1.09 -12.05 3.74
CA GLY A 193 -1.58 -11.58 5.04
C GLY A 193 -1.43 -10.07 5.25
N TRP A 194 -0.45 -9.46 4.58
CA TRP A 194 -0.15 -8.04 4.68
C TRP A 194 -0.70 -7.27 3.47
N TYR A 195 -0.62 -7.86 2.27
CA TYR A 195 -1.14 -7.24 1.06
C TYR A 195 -2.68 -7.19 1.02
N GLY A 196 -3.35 -8.12 1.70
CA GLY A 196 -4.79 -8.12 1.89
C GLY A 196 -5.32 -6.89 2.63
N ASP A 197 -4.49 -6.25 3.47
CA ASP A 197 -4.82 -4.98 4.15
C ASP A 197 -5.28 -3.89 3.16
N THR A 198 -4.91 -3.99 1.88
CA THR A 198 -5.38 -3.07 0.82
C THR A 198 -6.90 -2.98 0.73
N LEU A 199 -7.65 -3.97 1.23
CA LEU A 199 -9.11 -3.89 1.33
C LEU A 199 -9.58 -2.66 2.11
N VAL A 200 -8.79 -2.19 3.09
CA VAL A 200 -9.02 -0.98 3.90
C VAL A 200 -9.18 0.26 3.03
N ALA A 201 -8.48 0.34 1.89
CA ALA A 201 -8.63 1.43 0.93
C ALA A 201 -10.08 1.55 0.39
N GLY A 202 -10.87 0.47 0.48
CA GLY A 202 -12.29 0.44 0.12
C GLY A 202 -13.16 1.40 0.93
N ALA A 203 -12.79 1.69 2.17
CA ALA A 203 -13.51 2.66 3.01
C ALA A 203 -13.47 4.08 2.43
N PHE A 204 -12.44 4.39 1.64
CA PHE A 204 -12.17 5.72 1.12
C PHE A 204 -12.48 5.85 -0.39
N LEU A 205 -13.21 4.91 -0.99
CA LEU A 205 -13.55 5.00 -2.44
C LEU A 205 -14.35 6.25 -2.81
N HIS A 206 -15.10 6.81 -1.86
CA HIS A 206 -15.92 8.00 -2.06
C HIS A 206 -15.11 9.31 -2.13
N THR A 207 -13.82 9.31 -1.76
CA THR A 207 -13.01 10.53 -1.64
C THR A 207 -12.28 10.93 -2.91
N VAL A 208 -12.30 10.07 -3.94
CA VAL A 208 -11.59 10.24 -5.22
C VAL A 208 -12.60 10.35 -6.37
N TRP A 209 -12.33 11.27 -7.30
CA TRP A 209 -13.25 11.68 -8.38
C TRP A 209 -13.48 10.60 -9.44
N ASN A 210 -12.43 9.89 -9.85
CA ASN A 210 -12.45 9.05 -11.04
C ASN A 210 -12.01 7.61 -10.74
N ALA A 211 -12.79 6.65 -11.22
CA ALA A 211 -12.45 5.23 -11.16
C ALA A 211 -11.05 4.91 -11.73
N ARG A 212 -10.61 5.62 -12.78
CA ARG A 212 -9.26 5.44 -13.35
C ARG A 212 -8.17 5.90 -12.38
N GLN A 213 -8.40 7.00 -11.66
CA GLN A 213 -7.47 7.53 -10.67
C GLN A 213 -7.35 6.58 -9.48
N VAL A 214 -8.48 6.03 -8.99
CA VAL A 214 -8.49 4.98 -7.96
C VAL A 214 -7.65 3.78 -8.40
N GLN A 215 -7.87 3.29 -9.62
CA GLN A 215 -7.11 2.16 -10.16
C GLN A 215 -5.61 2.47 -10.23
N ALA A 216 -5.24 3.59 -10.85
CA ALA A 216 -3.84 3.96 -11.05
C ALA A 216 -3.12 4.19 -9.71
N ALA A 217 -3.78 4.84 -8.74
CA ALA A 217 -3.21 5.12 -7.43
C ALA A 217 -2.91 3.84 -6.63
N ILE A 218 -3.90 2.95 -6.50
CA ILE A 218 -3.71 1.69 -5.76
C ILE A 218 -2.64 0.82 -6.43
N ARG A 219 -2.65 0.73 -7.76
CA ARG A 219 -1.65 -0.04 -8.52
C ARG A 219 -0.24 0.53 -8.33
N HIS A 220 -0.08 1.84 -8.45
CA HIS A 220 1.22 2.49 -8.28
C HIS A 220 1.74 2.30 -6.85
N GLY A 221 0.91 2.52 -5.83
CA GLY A 221 1.26 2.29 -4.43
C GLY A 221 1.69 0.84 -4.15
N ALA A 222 1.00 -0.14 -4.75
CA ALA A 222 1.33 -1.55 -4.61
C ALA A 222 2.66 -1.95 -5.26
N ILE A 223 2.89 -1.54 -6.52
CA ILE A 223 4.14 -1.82 -7.23
C ILE A 223 5.31 -1.19 -6.48
N MET A 224 5.13 0.03 -5.99
CA MET A 224 6.13 0.75 -5.22
C MET A 224 6.45 0.11 -3.88
N ALA A 225 5.43 -0.26 -3.09
CA ALA A 225 5.65 -0.99 -1.85
C ALA A 225 6.43 -2.29 -2.08
N THR A 226 6.12 -2.98 -3.17
CA THR A 226 6.80 -4.21 -3.59
C THR A 226 8.25 -3.97 -3.93
N THR A 227 8.54 -2.92 -4.72
CA THR A 227 9.92 -2.53 -5.02
C THR A 227 10.69 -2.20 -3.75
N LEU A 228 10.10 -1.42 -2.83
CA LEU A 228 10.74 -1.05 -1.58
C LEU A 228 11.01 -2.24 -0.67
N LEU A 229 10.01 -3.11 -0.44
CA LEU A 229 10.15 -4.30 0.40
C LEU A 229 11.13 -5.32 -0.18
N SER A 230 11.12 -5.50 -1.51
CA SER A 230 12.06 -6.41 -2.19
C SER A 230 13.49 -5.86 -2.14
N LEU A 231 13.68 -4.56 -2.30
CA LEU A 231 14.98 -3.91 -2.13
C LEU A 231 15.48 -4.03 -0.68
N PHE A 232 14.61 -3.79 0.30
CA PHE A 232 14.98 -3.85 1.71
C PHE A 232 15.44 -5.25 2.11
N ILE A 233 14.65 -6.28 1.80
CA ILE A 233 15.00 -7.66 2.16
C ILE A 233 16.21 -8.17 1.35
N PHE A 234 16.41 -7.69 0.12
CA PHE A 234 17.65 -7.94 -0.63
C PHE A 234 18.88 -7.38 0.11
N MET A 235 18.79 -6.14 0.62
CA MET A 235 19.87 -5.56 1.43
C MET A 235 20.12 -6.34 2.73
N VAL A 236 19.05 -6.78 3.41
CA VAL A 236 19.17 -7.65 4.60
C VAL A 236 19.98 -8.89 4.27
N LEU A 237 19.70 -9.54 3.14
CA LEU A 237 20.35 -10.79 2.74
C LEU A 237 21.80 -10.61 2.31
N VAL A 238 22.13 -9.54 1.58
CA VAL A 238 23.50 -9.30 1.08
C VAL A 238 24.44 -8.82 2.18
N VAL A 239 23.92 -8.17 3.23
CA VAL A 239 24.72 -7.68 4.35
C VAL A 239 24.81 -8.71 5.48
N LEU A 240 23.69 -9.26 5.95
CA LEU A 240 23.65 -10.16 7.11
C LEU A 240 23.70 -11.66 6.74
N GLY A 241 23.58 -12.01 5.47
CA GLY A 241 23.37 -13.39 5.03
C GLY A 241 21.97 -13.92 5.38
N PRO A 242 21.62 -15.16 4.99
CA PRO A 242 20.27 -15.69 5.20
C PRO A 242 20.07 -16.31 6.60
N VAL A 243 21.15 -16.68 7.30
CA VAL A 243 21.06 -17.43 8.55
C VAL A 243 20.71 -16.51 9.73
N MET A 244 21.33 -15.34 9.82
CA MET A 244 21.12 -14.41 10.92
C MET A 244 19.70 -13.78 10.86
N PRO A 245 19.22 -13.23 9.73
CA PRO A 245 17.87 -12.68 9.62
C PRO A 245 16.75 -13.70 9.82
N ALA A 246 16.97 -14.99 9.50
CA ALA A 246 15.98 -16.05 9.74
C ALA A 246 15.71 -16.31 11.23
N ASN A 247 16.66 -15.95 12.10
CA ASN A 247 16.59 -16.18 13.55
C ASN A 247 16.37 -14.88 14.34
N MET A 248 16.32 -13.73 13.66
CA MET A 248 16.04 -12.43 14.27
C MET A 248 14.57 -12.08 14.14
N ILE A 249 13.95 -11.58 15.21
CA ILE A 249 12.55 -11.12 15.16
C ILE A 249 12.42 -9.89 14.26
N TYR A 250 13.39 -8.97 14.32
CA TYR A 250 13.38 -7.69 13.59
C TYR A 250 14.65 -7.49 12.75
N PRO A 251 14.87 -8.29 11.68
CA PRO A 251 16.09 -8.24 10.88
C PRO A 251 16.31 -6.88 10.20
N ASN A 252 15.22 -6.15 9.94
CA ASN A 252 15.30 -4.82 9.32
C ASN A 252 15.92 -3.77 10.24
N TYR A 253 15.63 -3.85 11.53
CA TYR A 253 16.25 -2.95 12.50
C TYR A 253 17.74 -3.27 12.62
N SER A 254 18.11 -4.56 12.65
CA SER A 254 19.52 -4.98 12.66
C SER A 254 20.28 -4.54 11.40
N LEU A 255 19.68 -4.58 10.22
CA LEU A 255 20.30 -4.03 9.01
C LEU A 255 20.57 -2.53 9.14
N VAL A 256 19.61 -1.78 9.66
CA VAL A 256 19.73 -0.33 9.83
C VAL A 256 20.85 0.02 10.82
N GLN A 257 21.10 -0.82 11.83
CA GLN A 257 22.21 -0.64 12.77
C GLN A 257 23.60 -0.83 12.13
N HIS A 258 23.70 -1.51 10.98
CA HIS A 258 24.95 -1.67 10.24
C HIS A 258 25.27 -0.49 9.30
N VAL A 259 24.40 0.52 9.23
CA VAL A 259 24.70 1.72 8.45
C VAL A 259 25.78 2.52 9.19
N HIS A 260 27.00 2.55 8.68
CA HIS A 260 28.09 3.35 9.22
C HIS A 260 28.58 4.35 8.16
N ILE A 261 28.25 5.64 8.33
CA ILE A 261 28.62 6.69 7.37
C ILE A 261 29.98 7.32 7.73
N THR A 262 30.23 7.60 9.02
CA THR A 262 31.51 8.12 9.56
C THR A 262 31.65 7.71 11.03
N ASP A 263 32.89 7.73 11.56
CA ASP A 263 33.21 7.45 12.98
C ASP A 263 32.53 8.38 14.01
N PHE A 264 31.83 9.43 13.54
CA PHE A 264 31.10 10.38 14.38
C PHE A 264 29.58 10.15 14.39
N LEU A 265 29.05 9.36 13.44
CA LEU A 265 27.61 9.14 13.21
C LEU A 265 27.21 7.69 13.53
N ASP A 266 27.46 7.25 14.78
CA ASP A 266 27.20 5.88 15.25
C ASP A 266 25.72 5.53 15.47
N ARG A 267 24.80 6.50 15.39
CA ARG A 267 23.35 6.32 15.67
C ARG A 267 22.46 6.81 14.53
N VAL A 268 22.78 6.40 13.30
CA VAL A 268 21.94 6.67 12.11
C VAL A 268 20.63 5.87 12.10
N ASP A 269 20.48 4.89 12.99
CA ASP A 269 19.24 4.15 13.19
C ASP A 269 18.09 5.04 13.66
N LEU A 270 18.36 5.99 14.56
CA LEU A 270 17.34 6.91 15.09
C LEU A 270 16.74 7.85 14.02
N PRO A 271 17.51 8.53 13.15
CA PRO A 271 16.95 9.28 12.02
C PRO A 271 16.12 8.43 11.06
N ILE A 272 16.59 7.23 10.70
CA ILE A 272 15.88 6.33 9.77
C ILE A 272 14.54 5.89 10.38
N LEU A 273 14.55 5.49 11.66
CA LEU A 273 13.34 5.16 12.39
C LEU A 273 12.40 6.36 12.53
N SER A 274 12.92 7.56 12.74
CA SER A 274 12.11 8.79 12.85
C SER A 274 11.35 9.11 11.56
N ILE A 275 11.83 8.67 10.40
CA ILE A 275 11.14 8.79 9.11
C ILE A 275 10.13 7.65 8.92
N TRP A 276 10.47 6.43 9.35
CA TRP A 276 9.62 5.25 9.17
C TRP A 276 8.43 5.18 10.14
N PHE A 277 8.62 5.55 11.41
CA PHE A 277 7.56 5.52 12.43
C PHE A 277 6.29 6.29 12.01
N PRO A 278 6.38 7.54 11.52
CA PRO A 278 5.22 8.26 11.00
C PRO A 278 4.50 7.54 9.86
N VAL A 279 5.22 6.86 8.96
CA VAL A 279 4.61 6.06 7.88
C VAL A 279 3.78 4.92 8.45
N LEU A 280 4.30 4.23 9.47
CA LEU A 280 3.57 3.16 10.16
C LEU A 280 2.37 3.68 10.96
N VAL A 281 2.50 4.84 11.62
CA VAL A 281 1.38 5.49 12.30
C VAL A 281 0.31 5.92 11.28
N CYS A 282 0.70 6.41 10.10
CA CYS A 282 -0.24 6.72 9.03
C CYS A 282 -1.00 5.46 8.56
N LYS A 283 -0.33 4.31 8.47
CA LYS A 283 -0.99 3.01 8.24
C LYS A 283 -2.05 2.74 9.31
N LEU A 284 -1.69 2.79 10.59
CA LEU A 284 -2.62 2.54 11.70
C LEU A 284 -3.82 3.49 11.68
N LEU A 285 -3.58 4.77 11.43
CA LEU A 285 -4.62 5.79 11.30
C LEU A 285 -5.56 5.49 10.14
N MET A 286 -5.05 5.05 8.99
CA MET A 286 -5.87 4.66 7.84
C MET A 286 -6.82 3.51 8.19
N ILE A 287 -6.31 2.48 8.87
CA ILE A 287 -7.11 1.32 9.29
C ILE A 287 -8.13 1.75 10.36
N TYR A 288 -7.74 2.63 11.28
CA TYR A 288 -8.61 3.15 12.33
C TYR A 288 -9.78 3.97 11.77
N LEU A 289 -9.51 4.89 10.85
CA LEU A 289 -10.55 5.67 10.17
C LEU A 289 -11.47 4.77 9.33
N ALA A 290 -10.93 3.72 8.69
CA ALA A 290 -11.76 2.75 7.97
C ALA A 290 -12.68 1.97 8.91
N PHE A 291 -12.19 1.60 10.10
CA PHE A 291 -13.00 0.95 11.13
C PHE A 291 -14.15 1.84 11.62
N LEU A 292 -13.85 3.10 11.93
CA LEU A 292 -14.87 4.10 12.29
C LEU A 292 -15.89 4.32 11.17
N THR A 293 -15.44 4.41 9.92
CA THR A 293 -16.31 4.54 8.74
C THR A 293 -17.25 3.34 8.60
N GLY A 294 -16.75 2.12 8.83
CA GLY A 294 -17.55 0.90 8.79
C GLY A 294 -18.62 0.86 9.88
N LEU A 295 -18.26 1.19 11.12
CA LEU A 295 -19.20 1.28 12.24
C LEU A 295 -20.26 2.36 12.02
N ALA A 296 -19.86 3.54 11.56
CA ALA A 296 -20.77 4.64 11.26
C ALA A 296 -21.78 4.24 10.16
N SER A 297 -21.30 3.58 9.10
CA SER A 297 -22.16 3.04 8.03
C SER A 297 -23.18 2.02 8.55
N LEU A 298 -22.79 1.16 9.51
CA LEU A 298 -23.68 0.18 10.12
C LEU A 298 -24.76 0.83 11.00
N LEU A 299 -24.37 1.85 11.76
CA LEU A 299 -25.27 2.63 12.63
C LEU A 299 -26.12 3.65 11.85
N ARG A 300 -25.87 3.80 10.54
CA ARG A 300 -26.47 4.83 9.66
C ARG A 300 -26.18 6.26 10.13
N GLU A 301 -25.15 6.42 10.94
CA GLU A 301 -24.65 7.71 11.38
C GLU A 301 -23.56 8.17 10.43
N ARG A 302 -23.56 9.46 10.06
CA ARG A 302 -22.53 10.02 9.19
C ARG A 302 -21.34 10.58 9.96
N ASP A 303 -21.54 10.93 11.22
CA ASP A 303 -20.51 11.52 12.06
C ASP A 303 -19.93 10.46 13.02
N TYR A 304 -18.72 10.01 12.74
CA TYR A 304 -18.01 9.06 13.60
C TYR A 304 -17.37 9.71 14.83
N THR A 305 -17.41 11.04 14.99
CA THR A 305 -16.79 11.76 16.12
C THR A 305 -17.38 11.33 17.47
N PHE A 306 -18.69 11.05 17.52
CA PHE A 306 -19.35 10.56 18.72
C PHE A 306 -18.96 9.11 19.04
N ILE A 307 -18.83 8.27 18.00
CA ILE A 307 -18.49 6.84 18.10
C ILE A 307 -16.99 6.64 18.42
N ASN A 308 -16.14 7.58 18.02
CA ASN A 308 -14.69 7.53 18.16
C ASN A 308 -14.24 7.27 19.61
N SER A 309 -14.81 8.00 20.59
CA SER A 309 -14.41 7.86 21.99
C SER A 309 -14.69 6.45 22.57
N PRO A 310 -15.93 5.93 22.56
CA PRO A 310 -16.21 4.60 23.08
C PRO A 310 -15.48 3.50 22.30
N VAL A 311 -15.35 3.65 20.97
CA VAL A 311 -14.63 2.66 20.15
C VAL A 311 -13.15 2.60 20.50
N SER A 312 -12.49 3.74 20.69
CA SER A 312 -11.08 3.76 21.05
C SER A 312 -10.81 3.05 22.39
N LEU A 313 -11.72 3.21 23.36
CA LEU A 313 -11.63 2.53 24.66
C LEU A 313 -11.82 1.02 24.52
N VAL A 314 -12.82 0.56 23.75
CA VAL A 314 -13.01 -0.89 23.53
C VAL A 314 -11.81 -1.49 22.80
N LEU A 315 -11.31 -0.82 21.76
CA LEU A 315 -10.13 -1.26 21.03
C LEU A 315 -8.88 -1.33 21.94
N LEU A 316 -8.72 -0.39 22.87
CA LEU A 316 -7.62 -0.42 23.84
C LEU A 316 -7.73 -1.66 24.73
N LEU A 317 -8.91 -1.90 25.31
CA LEU A 317 -9.15 -3.06 26.18
C LEU A 317 -8.95 -4.38 25.44
N THR A 318 -9.49 -4.52 24.23
CA THR A 318 -9.31 -5.76 23.46
C THR A 318 -7.88 -5.93 22.97
N SER A 319 -7.18 -4.84 22.65
CA SER A 319 -5.76 -4.90 22.31
C SER A 319 -4.97 -5.47 23.48
N MET A 320 -5.20 -4.95 24.69
CA MET A 320 -4.58 -5.46 25.92
C MET A 320 -4.80 -6.98 26.13
N LEU A 321 -5.93 -7.51 25.69
CA LEU A 321 -6.27 -8.93 25.86
C LEU A 321 -5.90 -9.82 24.66
N ALA A 322 -5.62 -9.24 23.48
CA ALA A 322 -5.55 -9.99 22.23
C ALA A 322 -4.32 -10.90 22.11
N PHE A 323 -3.15 -10.46 22.58
CA PHE A 323 -1.89 -11.18 22.41
C PHE A 323 -1.02 -11.04 23.66
N LYS A 324 -0.48 -12.16 24.16
CA LYS A 324 0.38 -12.18 25.34
C LYS A 324 1.85 -12.00 24.97
N SER A 325 2.29 -12.62 23.88
CA SER A 325 3.69 -12.65 23.46
C SER A 325 3.91 -12.03 22.08
N THR A 326 5.10 -11.47 21.85
CA THR A 326 5.57 -11.01 20.52
C THR A 326 5.44 -12.11 19.48
N THR A 327 5.78 -13.36 19.84
CA THR A 327 5.67 -14.52 18.96
C THR A 327 4.22 -14.80 18.54
N GLU A 328 3.25 -14.57 19.43
CA GLU A 328 1.83 -14.79 19.15
C GLU A 328 1.29 -13.78 18.13
N VAL A 329 1.67 -12.50 18.28
CA VAL A 329 1.31 -11.44 17.33
C VAL A 329 1.86 -11.75 15.94
N HIS A 330 3.15 -12.12 15.86
CA HIS A 330 3.80 -12.44 14.59
C HIS A 330 3.26 -13.73 13.98
N ALA A 331 2.95 -14.75 14.80
CA ALA A 331 2.34 -15.99 14.31
C ALA A 331 0.94 -15.73 13.73
N PHE A 332 0.14 -14.90 14.39
CA PHE A 332 -1.15 -14.48 13.86
C PHE A 332 -0.99 -13.72 12.54
N GLY A 333 -0.09 -12.74 12.48
CA GLY A 333 0.17 -11.95 11.28
C GLY A 333 0.72 -12.75 10.10
N ASN A 334 1.65 -13.68 10.35
CA ASN A 334 2.34 -14.40 9.30
C ASN A 334 1.58 -15.65 8.84
N TYR A 335 0.82 -16.34 9.72
CA TYR A 335 0.15 -17.61 9.37
C TYR A 335 -1.37 -17.53 9.37
N SER A 336 -1.98 -16.87 10.36
CA SER A 336 -3.46 -16.82 10.45
C SER A 336 -4.05 -15.79 9.50
N SER A 337 -3.43 -14.61 9.40
CA SER A 337 -3.91 -13.50 8.57
C SER A 337 -4.00 -13.84 7.08
N PRO A 338 -3.00 -14.49 6.43
CA PRO A 338 -3.13 -14.91 5.03
C PRO A 338 -4.26 -15.89 4.81
N VAL A 339 -4.46 -16.84 5.72
CA VAL A 339 -5.55 -17.84 5.63
C VAL A 339 -6.90 -17.14 5.70
N ILE A 340 -7.10 -16.23 6.65
CA ILE A 340 -8.34 -15.44 6.77
C ILE A 340 -8.58 -14.65 5.47
N ILE A 341 -7.57 -13.91 5.00
CA ILE A 341 -7.65 -13.10 3.79
C ILE A 341 -8.03 -13.95 2.58
N LEU A 342 -7.34 -15.06 2.35
CA LEU A 342 -7.59 -15.93 1.19
C LEU A 342 -8.92 -16.68 1.29
N ALA A 343 -9.43 -16.96 2.49
CA ALA A 343 -10.68 -17.65 2.69
C ALA A 343 -11.90 -16.81 2.29
N TYR A 344 -11.98 -15.54 2.73
CA TYR A 344 -13.19 -14.74 2.53
C TYR A 344 -13.03 -13.62 1.49
N GLN A 345 -11.85 -13.01 1.36
CA GLN A 345 -11.68 -11.79 0.54
C GLN A 345 -11.86 -12.06 -0.96
N PRO A 346 -11.33 -13.15 -1.57
CA PRO A 346 -11.65 -13.51 -2.95
C PRO A 346 -13.15 -13.74 -3.18
N LEU A 347 -13.82 -14.41 -2.25
CA LEU A 347 -15.28 -14.65 -2.30
C LEU A 347 -16.05 -13.32 -2.27
N LEU A 348 -15.65 -12.40 -1.38
CA LEU A 348 -16.23 -11.07 -1.29
C LEU A 348 -16.05 -10.28 -2.59
N LEU A 349 -14.82 -10.24 -3.14
CA LEU A 349 -14.53 -9.52 -4.38
C LEU A 349 -15.31 -10.11 -5.56
N ALA A 350 -15.42 -11.44 -5.65
CA ALA A 350 -16.24 -12.12 -6.65
C ALA A 350 -17.73 -11.79 -6.51
N ALA A 351 -18.26 -11.83 -5.27
CA ALA A 351 -19.65 -11.47 -4.98
C ALA A 351 -19.94 -10.01 -5.36
N LEU A 352 -19.01 -9.08 -5.10
CA LEU A 352 -19.11 -7.69 -5.54
C LEU A 352 -19.13 -7.59 -7.07
N LEU A 353 -18.23 -8.28 -7.78
CA LEU A 353 -18.18 -8.29 -9.25
C LEU A 353 -19.46 -8.86 -9.90
N ILE A 354 -20.08 -9.86 -9.28
CA ILE A 354 -21.33 -10.45 -9.76
C ILE A 354 -22.50 -9.51 -9.44
N GLY A 355 -22.61 -9.03 -8.20
CA GLY A 355 -23.71 -8.18 -7.75
C GLY A 355 -23.78 -6.85 -8.52
N MET A 356 -22.63 -6.27 -8.87
CA MET A 356 -22.58 -5.01 -9.62
C MET A 356 -23.13 -5.13 -11.06
N ARG A 357 -23.27 -6.35 -11.61
CA ARG A 357 -23.88 -6.57 -12.94
C ARG A 357 -25.37 -6.20 -12.96
N ARG A 358 -26.02 -6.19 -11.80
CA ARG A 358 -27.43 -5.79 -11.66
C ARG A 358 -27.65 -4.28 -11.74
N PHE A 359 -26.58 -3.47 -11.70
CA PHE A 359 -26.65 -2.02 -11.73
C PHE A 359 -26.07 -1.47 -13.03
N PRO A 360 -26.80 -0.57 -13.74
CA PRO A 360 -26.30 0.03 -14.96
C PRO A 360 -25.06 0.88 -14.68
N LYS A 361 -24.17 0.95 -15.68
CA LYS A 361 -22.95 1.76 -15.58
C LYS A 361 -23.34 3.23 -15.78
N LYS A 362 -23.11 4.07 -14.76
CA LYS A 362 -23.29 5.52 -14.89
C LYS A 362 -22.24 6.09 -15.86
N SER A 363 -22.67 6.91 -16.82
CA SER A 363 -21.75 7.50 -17.81
C SER A 363 -20.89 8.58 -17.15
N ALA A 364 -19.65 8.74 -17.59
CA ALA A 364 -18.72 9.73 -17.06
C ALA A 364 -19.23 11.18 -17.20
N GLY A 365 -20.11 11.45 -18.18
CA GLY A 365 -20.73 12.77 -18.38
C GLY A 365 -21.76 13.16 -17.30
N GLU A 366 -22.43 12.20 -16.67
CA GLU A 366 -23.36 12.45 -15.56
C GLU A 366 -22.65 12.63 -14.20
N GLN A 367 -21.35 12.35 -14.13
CA GLN A 367 -20.54 12.58 -12.93
C GLN A 367 -20.11 14.04 -12.80
N ALA A 368 -20.02 14.77 -13.92
CA ALA A 368 -19.70 16.20 -13.94
C ALA A 368 -20.94 17.09 -13.76
N SER A 369 -22.09 16.73 -14.35
CA SER A 369 -23.31 17.56 -14.33
C SER A 369 -24.09 17.54 -13.02
N GLY A 370 -23.95 16.49 -12.20
CA GLY A 370 -24.59 16.42 -10.87
C GLY A 370 -24.07 17.42 -9.82
N GLY A 371 -23.10 18.27 -10.20
CA GLY A 371 -22.54 19.32 -9.36
C GLY A 371 -22.91 20.75 -9.78
N SER A 372 -23.66 20.95 -10.86
CA SER A 372 -23.83 22.27 -11.47
C SER A 372 -25.26 22.64 -11.88
N ASP A 373 -26.29 22.03 -11.30
CA ASP A 373 -27.69 22.44 -11.54
C ASP A 373 -28.39 22.70 -10.20
N ASP A 374 -28.11 23.87 -9.61
CA ASP A 374 -29.04 24.60 -8.72
C ASP A 374 -28.49 25.99 -8.40
N SER A 375 -28.47 26.87 -9.41
CA SER A 375 -28.40 28.32 -9.19
C SER A 375 -28.92 29.07 -10.43
N SER A 376 -30.22 28.93 -10.71
CA SER A 376 -30.91 29.90 -11.56
C SER A 376 -31.35 31.08 -10.70
N ASN A 377 -30.55 32.16 -10.63
CA ASN A 377 -31.11 33.51 -10.73
C ASN A 377 -30.04 34.63 -10.88
N GLY A 378 -30.24 35.46 -11.91
CA GLY A 378 -30.02 36.91 -11.87
C GLY A 378 -28.59 37.47 -11.92
N GLY A 379 -28.25 38.18 -13.00
CA GLY A 379 -27.18 39.18 -12.95
C GLY A 379 -26.50 39.49 -14.29
N SER A 380 -27.04 40.47 -14.99
CA SER A 380 -26.45 41.18 -16.14
C SER A 380 -25.02 41.69 -15.91
N GLY A 381 -24.18 41.74 -16.96
CA GLY A 381 -23.04 42.67 -16.95
C GLY A 381 -21.90 42.42 -17.94
N SER A 382 -21.96 43.14 -19.07
CA SER A 382 -20.84 43.72 -19.85
C SER A 382 -19.75 42.84 -20.48
N ALA A 383 -19.66 43.01 -21.80
CA ALA A 383 -18.57 42.60 -22.69
C ALA A 383 -17.30 43.48 -22.57
N SER A 384 -16.14 42.93 -22.92
CA SER A 384 -15.15 43.51 -23.87
C SER A 384 -13.88 42.63 -24.01
N PRO A 385 -13.08 42.78 -25.10
CA PRO A 385 -12.41 41.63 -25.75
C PRO A 385 -10.87 41.71 -25.85
N ARG A 386 -10.29 40.62 -26.40
CA ARG A 386 -8.96 40.46 -27.05
C ARG A 386 -7.70 40.43 -26.16
N ARG A 387 -6.89 39.37 -26.33
CA ARG A 387 -5.65 39.45 -27.14
C ARG A 387 -5.08 38.08 -27.50
N SER A 388 -4.92 37.89 -28.80
CA SER A 388 -4.04 36.91 -29.43
C SER A 388 -2.57 37.24 -29.13
N GLY A 389 -1.79 36.22 -28.79
CA GLY A 389 -0.33 36.29 -28.73
C GLY A 389 0.24 34.97 -29.21
N ALA A 390 0.40 34.84 -30.53
CA ALA A 390 1.24 33.81 -31.12
C ALA A 390 2.71 34.21 -30.89
N ALA A 391 3.52 33.29 -30.37
CA ALA A 391 4.97 33.33 -30.51
C ALA A 391 5.46 31.90 -30.75
N SER A 392 5.90 31.69 -31.99
CA SER A 392 6.56 30.50 -32.51
C SER A 392 8.09 30.64 -32.42
N GLY A 393 8.77 29.51 -32.24
CA GLY A 393 10.21 29.32 -32.50
C GLY A 393 11.05 29.34 -31.23
N GLY A 394 12.00 28.42 -30.99
CA GLY A 394 12.59 27.35 -31.78
C GLY A 394 13.91 26.91 -31.10
N GLY A 395 14.35 25.68 -31.35
CA GLY A 395 15.65 25.13 -30.91
C GLY A 395 15.63 24.59 -29.47
N GLY A 396 16.11 23.40 -29.12
CA GLY A 396 17.11 22.55 -29.73
C GLY A 396 17.96 22.03 -28.57
N GLY A 397 17.80 20.75 -28.19
CA GLY A 397 18.48 20.17 -27.03
C GLY A 397 17.57 19.43 -26.06
N GLY A 398 16.68 18.57 -26.55
CA GLY A 398 15.93 17.68 -25.66
C GLY A 398 16.89 16.68 -25.02
N SER A 399 17.11 16.82 -23.71
CA SER A 399 17.85 15.83 -22.90
C SER A 399 17.35 14.42 -23.22
N PRO A 400 18.16 13.37 -23.08
CA PRO A 400 17.70 11.98 -23.27
C PRO A 400 16.39 11.71 -22.51
N GLY A 401 16.26 12.29 -21.31
CA GLY A 401 15.03 12.28 -20.51
C GLY A 401 13.83 12.94 -21.20
N ALA A 402 13.99 14.12 -21.81
CA ALA A 402 12.90 14.82 -22.51
C ALA A 402 12.42 14.07 -23.76
N ARG A 403 13.30 13.36 -24.47
CA ARG A 403 12.92 12.52 -25.62
C ARG A 403 12.16 11.26 -25.20
N ILE A 404 12.60 10.61 -24.13
CA ILE A 404 11.89 9.47 -23.53
C ILE A 404 10.51 9.92 -23.03
N GLN A 405 10.46 11.06 -22.33
CA GLN A 405 9.23 11.64 -21.82
C GLN A 405 8.23 11.94 -22.93
N ARG A 406 8.66 12.51 -24.08
CA ARG A 406 7.78 12.73 -25.25
C ARG A 406 7.24 11.44 -25.87
N ARG A 407 8.06 10.38 -25.97
CA ARG A 407 7.60 9.08 -26.50
C ARG A 407 6.57 8.42 -25.58
N PHE A 408 6.77 8.50 -24.27
CA PHE A 408 5.76 8.02 -23.30
C PHE A 408 4.53 8.93 -23.22
N GLN A 409 4.68 10.23 -23.52
CA GLN A 409 3.57 11.19 -23.69
C GLN A 409 2.72 10.97 -24.95
N ALA A 410 3.10 10.09 -25.86
CA ALA A 410 2.23 9.66 -26.98
C ALA A 410 1.33 8.45 -26.65
N LEU A 411 1.63 7.69 -25.59
CA LEU A 411 0.93 6.43 -25.27
C LEU A 411 -0.40 6.62 -24.52
N SER A 412 -1.51 6.15 -25.08
CA SER A 412 -2.82 6.17 -24.39
C SER A 412 -2.80 5.44 -23.03
N TYR A 413 -3.62 5.88 -22.08
CA TYR A 413 -3.73 5.28 -20.74
C TYR A 413 -3.89 3.75 -20.78
N GLY A 414 -4.70 3.23 -21.71
CA GLY A 414 -4.87 1.78 -21.87
C GLY A 414 -3.59 1.03 -22.26
N HIS A 415 -2.72 1.66 -23.05
CA HIS A 415 -1.42 1.09 -23.40
C HIS A 415 -0.47 1.08 -22.21
N LEU A 416 -0.46 2.13 -21.38
CA LEU A 416 0.38 2.18 -20.17
C LEU A 416 -0.03 1.11 -19.15
N VAL A 417 -1.34 0.94 -18.94
CA VAL A 417 -1.90 -0.13 -18.09
C VAL A 417 -1.47 -1.51 -18.59
N LEU A 418 -1.59 -1.74 -19.91
CA LEU A 418 -1.22 -2.99 -20.56
C LEU A 418 0.29 -3.25 -20.41
N MET A 419 1.14 -2.25 -20.67
CA MET A 419 2.59 -2.37 -20.52
C MET A 419 2.98 -2.72 -19.08
N SER A 420 2.40 -2.05 -18.09
CA SER A 420 2.64 -2.35 -16.67
C SER A 420 2.24 -3.79 -16.32
N ASN A 421 1.08 -4.25 -16.81
CA ASN A 421 0.64 -5.64 -16.59
C ASN A 421 1.57 -6.65 -17.26
N VAL A 422 2.00 -6.39 -18.51
CA VAL A 422 2.95 -7.26 -19.22
C VAL A 422 4.28 -7.33 -18.47
N LEU A 423 4.79 -6.20 -17.96
CA LEU A 423 6.03 -6.17 -17.17
C LEU A 423 5.91 -6.99 -15.87
N LEU A 424 4.78 -6.91 -15.16
CA LEU A 424 4.56 -7.71 -13.96
C LEU A 424 4.39 -9.21 -14.26
N LEU A 425 3.76 -9.56 -15.40
CA LEU A 425 3.72 -10.95 -15.86
C LEU A 425 5.12 -11.44 -16.23
N LEU A 426 5.96 -10.60 -16.87
CA LEU A 426 7.36 -10.92 -17.11
C LEU A 426 8.13 -11.13 -15.81
N CYS A 427 7.89 -10.34 -14.76
CA CYS A 427 8.48 -10.59 -13.44
C CYS A 427 8.15 -12.01 -12.94
N VAL A 428 6.89 -12.43 -13.02
CA VAL A 428 6.48 -13.79 -12.63
C VAL A 428 7.14 -14.85 -13.50
N LEU A 429 7.24 -14.62 -14.81
CA LEU A 429 7.88 -15.56 -15.73
C LEU A 429 9.38 -15.69 -15.47
N PHE A 430 10.10 -14.59 -15.22
CA PHE A 430 11.52 -14.62 -14.89
C PHE A 430 11.79 -15.32 -13.56
N VAL A 431 10.99 -15.05 -12.53
CA VAL A 431 11.09 -15.76 -11.25
C VAL A 431 10.75 -17.24 -11.44
N GLY A 432 9.66 -17.55 -12.13
CA GLY A 432 9.25 -18.94 -12.41
C GLY A 432 10.34 -19.72 -13.15
N ALA A 433 10.80 -19.21 -14.29
CA ALA A 433 11.86 -19.82 -15.07
C ALA A 433 13.14 -19.98 -14.24
N GLY A 434 13.55 -18.94 -13.51
CA GLY A 434 14.72 -19.02 -12.63
C GLY A 434 14.56 -20.10 -11.57
N VAL A 435 13.42 -20.19 -10.88
CA VAL A 435 13.21 -21.21 -9.84
C VAL A 435 13.21 -22.64 -10.39
N PHE A 436 12.72 -22.84 -11.63
CA PHE A 436 12.73 -24.16 -12.26
C PHE A 436 14.11 -24.58 -12.76
N PHE A 437 14.87 -23.65 -13.35
CA PHE A 437 16.13 -23.98 -14.03
C PHE A 437 17.40 -23.68 -13.21
N ALA A 438 17.33 -22.86 -12.15
CA ALA A 438 18.51 -22.45 -11.37
C ALA A 438 19.18 -23.62 -10.64
N LYS A 439 18.45 -24.69 -10.33
CA LYS A 439 19.04 -25.93 -9.77
C LYS A 439 20.00 -26.61 -10.75
N SER A 440 19.74 -26.50 -12.05
CA SER A 440 20.58 -27.09 -13.10
C SER A 440 21.65 -26.12 -13.60
N PHE A 441 21.35 -24.82 -13.64
CA PHE A 441 22.24 -23.79 -14.17
C PHE A 441 22.15 -22.51 -13.33
N ALA A 442 23.17 -22.23 -12.51
CA ALA A 442 23.21 -21.03 -11.66
C ALA A 442 23.09 -19.72 -12.46
N MET A 443 23.64 -19.67 -13.69
CA MET A 443 23.52 -18.52 -14.60
C MET A 443 22.07 -18.16 -14.93
N LEU A 444 21.19 -19.16 -15.06
CA LEU A 444 19.76 -18.93 -15.34
C LEU A 444 19.03 -18.31 -14.14
N GLY A 445 19.46 -18.63 -12.91
CA GLY A 445 18.99 -17.97 -11.69
C GLY A 445 19.39 -16.49 -11.64
N ALA A 446 20.64 -16.17 -11.97
CA ALA A 446 21.12 -14.80 -12.03
C ALA A 446 20.42 -13.96 -13.13
N VAL A 447 20.22 -14.55 -14.32
CA VAL A 447 19.46 -13.90 -15.41
C VAL A 447 18.00 -13.68 -14.99
N GLY A 448 17.37 -14.64 -14.33
CA GLY A 448 16.01 -14.49 -13.79
C GLY A 448 15.91 -13.37 -12.74
N ALA A 449 16.88 -13.28 -11.84
CA ALA A 449 16.96 -12.23 -10.84
C ALA A 449 17.13 -10.82 -11.46
N LEU A 450 18.03 -10.68 -12.43
CA LEU A 450 18.24 -9.43 -13.17
C LEU A 450 17.03 -9.06 -14.03
N GLY A 451 16.39 -10.04 -14.68
CA GLY A 451 15.15 -9.83 -15.42
C GLY A 451 14.03 -9.32 -14.53
N TYR A 452 13.88 -9.92 -13.34
CA TYR A 452 12.92 -9.49 -12.33
C TYR A 452 13.16 -8.04 -11.87
N THR A 453 14.39 -7.68 -11.51
CA THR A 453 14.70 -6.32 -11.03
C THR A 453 14.42 -5.26 -12.10
N VAL A 454 14.89 -5.50 -13.33
CA VAL A 454 14.68 -4.58 -14.46
C VAL A 454 13.19 -4.45 -14.76
N CYS A 455 12.45 -5.55 -14.84
CA CYS A 455 11.01 -5.50 -15.09
C CYS A 455 10.24 -4.81 -13.95
N LEU A 456 10.62 -5.02 -12.69
CA LEU A 456 9.98 -4.37 -11.54
C LEU A 456 10.23 -2.85 -11.52
N LEU A 457 11.46 -2.41 -11.83
CA LEU A 457 11.78 -0.99 -11.95
C LEU A 457 11.05 -0.33 -13.13
N LEU A 458 10.98 -1.01 -14.28
CA LEU A 458 10.19 -0.54 -15.42
C LEU A 458 8.69 -0.51 -15.10
N ALA A 459 8.17 -1.47 -14.33
CA ALA A 459 6.78 -1.47 -13.87
C ALA A 459 6.51 -0.28 -12.93
N LEU A 460 7.46 0.07 -12.07
CA LEU A 460 7.37 1.25 -11.20
C LEU A 460 7.35 2.55 -12.03
N LEU A 461 8.23 2.68 -13.02
CA LEU A 461 8.26 3.85 -13.91
C LEU A 461 6.99 3.96 -14.75
N THR A 462 6.54 2.87 -15.36
CA THR A 462 5.31 2.85 -16.18
C THR A 462 4.06 3.16 -15.35
N SER A 463 3.96 2.64 -14.12
CA SER A 463 2.86 2.98 -13.22
C SER A 463 2.87 4.43 -12.75
N HIS A 464 4.05 5.05 -12.60
CA HIS A 464 4.15 6.49 -12.33
C HIS A 464 3.58 7.32 -13.48
N PHE A 465 3.91 6.98 -14.73
CA PHE A 465 3.33 7.64 -15.90
C PHE A 465 1.83 7.37 -16.05
N GLU A 466 1.37 6.16 -15.72
CA GLU A 466 -0.05 5.82 -15.68
C GLU A 466 -0.82 6.74 -14.71
N MET A 467 -0.29 6.94 -13.51
CA MET A 467 -0.89 7.83 -12.51
C MET A 467 -0.97 9.28 -13.02
N ASN A 468 0.14 9.83 -13.52
CA ASN A 468 0.15 11.20 -14.05
C ASN A 468 -0.82 11.40 -15.23
N ARG A 469 -1.09 10.35 -16.03
CA ARG A 469 -2.05 10.35 -17.15
C ARG A 469 -3.50 10.24 -16.71
N ALA A 470 -3.77 9.51 -15.64
CA ALA A 470 -5.11 9.39 -15.08
C ALA A 470 -5.66 10.75 -14.61
N ASP A 471 -4.78 11.72 -14.34
CA ASP A 471 -5.13 13.11 -14.04
C ASP A 471 -5.69 13.87 -15.26
N GLN A 472 -5.04 13.72 -16.42
CA GLN A 472 -5.24 14.60 -17.58
C GLN A 472 -6.53 14.34 -18.38
N HIS A 473 -7.18 13.19 -18.19
CA HIS A 473 -8.44 12.82 -18.85
C HIS A 473 -9.65 12.82 -17.91
N GLY A 474 -9.54 13.49 -16.76
CA GLY A 474 -10.63 13.69 -15.80
C GLY A 474 -11.42 14.99 -15.97
N GLY A 475 -11.12 15.80 -17.01
CA GLY A 475 -11.82 17.02 -17.38
C GLY A 475 -12.86 16.81 -18.46
#